data_AF-A0AAW4MW42-F1
#
_entry.id   AF-A0AAW4MW42-F1
#
_cell.length_a   1.000
_cell.length_b   1.000
_cell.length_c   1.000
_cell.angle_alpha   90.00
_cell.angle_beta   90.00
_cell.angle_gamma   90.00
#
_symmetry.space_group_name_H-M   'P 1'
#
loop_
_entity.id
_entity.type
_entity.pdbx_description
1 polymer ?
#
loop_
_entity_poly.entity_id
_entity_poly.type
_entity_poly.pdbx_seq_one_letter_code
_entity_poly.pdbx_strand_id
1 'polypeptide(L)' 'MNPKLVKQAVAFAAEFSEQNNERIIVLINGQNETTAVRPYLGHNFSYEQFLHALIINFGDGKKFIDINSINSIHCYKQKI' A
#
# COMPACT_ATOMS: atom_id res chain seq x y z
N MET A 1 -0.99 14.02 0.91
CA MET A 1 -0.89 13.71 2.35
C MET A 1 0.56 13.90 2.82
N ASN A 2 0.87 14.11 4.11
CA ASN A 2 2.28 14.29 4.54
C ASN A 2 3.09 12.98 4.32
N PRO A 3 4.27 13.01 3.65
CA PRO A 3 5.12 11.84 3.41
C PRO A 3 5.41 10.98 4.64
N LYS A 4 5.63 11.61 5.80
CA LYS A 4 5.86 10.91 7.06
C LYS A 4 4.64 10.10 7.50
N LEU A 5 3.43 10.66 7.32
CA LEU A 5 2.18 9.97 7.62
C LEU A 5 1.93 8.81 6.66
N VAL A 6 2.26 8.97 5.37
CA VAL A 6 2.18 7.88 4.39
C VAL A 6 3.11 6.73 4.80
N LYS A 7 4.35 7.02 5.19
CA LYS A 7 5.29 6.00 5.69
C LYS A 7 4.74 5.26 6.92
N GLN A 8 4.16 5.99 7.87
CA GLN A 8 3.55 5.41 9.06
C GLN A 8 2.33 4.55 8.72
N ALA A 9 1.48 5.00 7.80
CA ALA A 9 0.32 4.23 7.33
C ALA A 9 0.74 2.96 6.59
N VAL A 10 1.81 3.02 5.79
CA VAL A 10 2.40 1.86 5.11
C VAL A 10 2.94 0.83 6.11
N ALA A 11 3.69 1.29 7.12
CA ALA A 11 4.19 0.42 8.18
C ALA A 11 3.04 -0.24 8.97
N PHE A 12 2.03 0.54 9.35
CA PHE A 12 0.82 0.03 10.00
C PHE A 12 0.12 -1.03 9.15
N ALA A 13 -0.03 -0.78 7.85
CA ALA A 13 -0.68 -1.73 6.94
C ALA A 13 0.11 -3.05 6.81
N ALA A 14 1.45 -2.99 6.81
CA ALA A 14 2.30 -4.18 6.83
C ALA A 14 2.15 -4.96 8.14
N GLU A 15 2.24 -4.30 9.31
CA GLU A 15 2.03 -4.95 10.61
C GLU A 15 0.63 -5.55 10.73
N PHE A 16 -0.40 -4.82 10.29
CA PHE A 16 -1.78 -5.29 10.29
C PHE A 16 -1.96 -6.49 9.36
N SER A 17 -1.23 -6.55 8.25
CA SER A 17 -1.17 -7.70 7.34
C SER A 17 -0.64 -8.93 8.07
N GLU A 18 0.52 -8.82 8.70
CA GLU A 18 1.17 -9.91 9.45
C GLU A 18 0.27 -10.43 10.58
N GLN A 19 -0.33 -9.53 11.36
CA GLN A 19 -1.28 -9.89 12.43
C GLN A 19 -2.52 -10.63 11.93
N ASN A 20 -2.85 -10.51 10.64
CA ASN A 20 -3.99 -11.17 10.02
C ASN A 20 -3.58 -12.23 8.99
N ASN A 21 -2.39 -12.83 9.13
CA ASN A 21 -1.86 -13.88 8.25
C ASN A 21 -1.89 -13.47 6.76
N GLU A 22 -1.49 -12.22 6.50
CA GLU A 22 -1.45 -11.58 5.19
C GLU A 22 -2.81 -11.37 4.49
N ARG A 23 -3.92 -11.73 5.15
CA ARG A 23 -5.28 -11.68 4.59
C ARG A 23 -5.92 -10.32 4.76
N ILE A 24 -5.28 -9.30 4.17
CA ILE A 24 -5.81 -7.95 4.13
C ILE A 24 -5.90 -7.43 2.69
N ILE A 25 -6.74 -6.43 2.49
CA ILE A 25 -6.80 -5.61 1.28
C ILE A 25 -6.44 -4.19 1.67
N VAL A 26 -5.46 -3.61 0.98
CA VAL A 26 -5.09 -2.20 1.11
C VAL A 26 -5.58 -1.46 -0.12
N LEU A 27 -6.42 -0.44 0.07
CA LEU A 27 -6.88 0.45 -0.99
C LEU A 27 -6.15 1.79 -0.88
N ILE A 28 -5.50 2.20 -1.96
CA ILE A 28 -4.72 3.43 -2.04
C ILE A 28 -5.40 4.32 -3.08
N ASN A 29 -5.88 5.48 -2.64
CA ASN A 29 -6.48 6.47 -3.53
C ASN A 29 -5.51 7.62 -3.72
N GLY A 30 -5.06 7.78 -4.95
CA GLY A 30 -4.31 8.95 -5.41
C GLY A 30 -5.23 10.03 -5.98
N GLN A 31 -4.65 11.11 -6.51
CA GLN A 31 -5.38 12.21 -7.14
C GLN A 31 -6.15 11.77 -8.39
N ASN A 32 -5.62 10.82 -9.16
CA ASN A 32 -6.18 10.41 -10.45
C ASN A 32 -6.41 8.89 -10.57
N GLU A 33 -6.10 8.12 -9.53
CA GLU A 33 -6.12 6.66 -9.61
C GLU A 33 -6.39 6.00 -8.26
N THR A 34 -7.00 4.82 -8.31
CA THR A 34 -7.14 3.92 -7.16
C THR A 34 -6.35 2.65 -7.44
N THR A 35 -5.57 2.20 -6.46
CA THR A 35 -4.82 0.95 -6.52
C THR A 35 -5.16 0.06 -5.32
N ALA A 36 -5.47 -1.21 -5.59
CA ALA A 36 -5.72 -2.22 -4.55
C ALA A 36 -4.53 -3.18 -4.44
N VAL A 37 -4.04 -3.40 -3.22
CA VAL A 37 -2.93 -4.31 -2.90
C VAL A 37 -3.42 -5.41 -1.97
N ARG A 38 -2.99 -6.65 -2.21
CA ARG A 38 -3.48 -7.85 -1.52
C ARG A 38 -2.29 -8.76 -1.15
N PRO A 39 -1.68 -8.58 0.04
CA PRO A 39 -0.49 -9.33 0.46
C PRO A 39 -0.61 -10.85 0.31
N TYR A 40 -1.72 -11.45 0.75
CA TYR A 40 -1.94 -12.91 0.61
C TYR A 40 -1.99 -13.46 -0.83
N LEU A 41 -2.15 -12.59 -1.85
CA LEU A 41 -2.08 -12.99 -3.26
C LEU A 41 -0.70 -12.72 -3.88
N GLY A 42 0.32 -12.49 -3.05
CA GLY A 42 1.68 -12.19 -3.50
C GLY A 42 1.87 -10.75 -3.96
N HIS A 43 0.85 -9.89 -3.85
CA HIS A 43 0.98 -8.47 -4.15
C HIS A 43 1.41 -7.72 -2.90
N ASN A 44 2.58 -7.09 -2.92
CA ASN A 44 3.10 -6.32 -1.78
C ASN A 44 3.44 -4.88 -2.17
N PHE A 45 3.76 -4.05 -1.17
CA PHE A 45 4.10 -2.65 -1.39
C PHE A 45 5.19 -2.21 -0.41
N SER A 46 6.01 -1.25 -0.84
CA SER A 46 7.06 -0.66 -0.03
C SER A 46 7.21 0.83 -0.35
N TYR A 47 7.65 1.62 0.63
CA TYR A 47 7.98 3.02 0.42
C TYR A 47 9.46 3.16 0.06
N GLU A 48 9.76 3.79 -1.08
CA GLU A 48 11.12 4.07 -1.51
C GLU A 48 11.45 5.55 -1.34
N GLN A 49 12.34 5.85 -0.39
CA GLN A 49 12.57 7.22 0.08
C GLN A 49 13.23 8.10 -0.97
N PHE A 50 14.17 7.55 -1.74
CA PHE A 50 14.91 8.32 -2.76
C PHE A 50 14.05 8.70 -3.95
N LEU A 51 13.06 7.86 -4.29
CA LEU A 51 12.12 8.11 -5.37
C LEU A 51 10.90 8.90 -4.93
N HIS A 52 10.75 9.13 -3.62
CA HIS A 52 9.55 9.74 -3.04
C HIS A 52 8.26 9.01 -3.49
N ALA A 53 8.35 7.68 -3.65
CA ALA A 53 7.33 6.88 -4.30
C ALA A 53 6.99 5.64 -3.47
N LEU A 54 5.73 5.25 -3.51
CA LEU A 54 5.30 3.92 -3.12
C LEU A 54 5.48 2.97 -4.31
N ILE A 55 6.23 1.90 -4.09
CA ILE A 55 6.41 0.82 -5.05
C ILE A 55 5.41 -0.28 -4.70
N ILE A 56 4.59 -0.68 -5.66
CA ILE A 56 3.68 -1.81 -5.54
C ILE A 56 4.18 -2.91 -6.46
N ASN A 57 4.52 -4.06 -5.88
CA ASN A 57 4.92 -5.24 -6.63
C ASN A 57 3.68 -6.11 -6.85
N PHE A 58 3.30 -6.23 -8.12
CA PHE A 58 2.30 -7.17 -8.60
C PHE A 58 2.99 -8.43 -9.14
N GLY A 59 2.23 -9.50 -9.34
CA GLY A 59 2.77 -10.73 -9.93
C GLY A 59 3.33 -10.54 -11.35
N ASP A 60 2.86 -9.52 -12.07
CA ASP A 60 3.20 -9.20 -13.47
C ASP A 60 4.12 -7.98 -13.62
N GLY A 61 4.52 -7.33 -12.53
CA GLY A 61 5.40 -6.17 -12.62
C GLY A 61 5.36 -5.26 -11.40
N LYS A 62 5.82 -4.02 -11.59
CA LYS A 62 5.87 -3.00 -10.53
C LYS A 62 5.14 -1.74 -10.98
N LYS A 63 4.43 -1.12 -10.04
CA LYS A 63 3.83 0.21 -10.20
C LYS A 63 4.45 1.17 -9.20
N PHE A 64 4.67 2.40 -9.64
CA PHE A 64 5.21 3.48 -8.81
C PHE A 64 4.11 4.53 -8.64
N ILE A 65 3.82 4.89 -7.39
CA ILE A 65 2.86 5.93 -7.04
C ILE A 65 3.62 7.02 -6.29
N ASP A 66 3.61 8.25 -6.82
CA ASP A 66 4.12 9.41 -6.08
C ASP A 66 3.31 9.59 -4.79
N ILE A 67 3.98 9.60 -3.64
CA ILE A 67 3.29 9.70 -2.35
C ILE A 67 2.59 11.04 -2.16
N ASN A 68 3.01 12.09 -2.88
CA ASN A 68 2.33 13.39 -2.86
C ASN A 68 0.95 13.32 -3.53
N SER A 69 0.79 12.39 -4.48
CA SER A 69 -0.49 12.15 -5.13
C SER A 69 -1.46 11.36 -4.25
N ILE A 70 -1.01 10.73 -3.17
CA ILE A 70 -1.85 9.91 -2.28
C ILE A 70 -2.76 10.81 -1.43
N ASN A 71 -4.06 10.56 -1.57
CA ASN A 71 -5.14 11.22 -0.84
C ASN A 71 -5.60 10.37 0.36
N SER A 72 -5.74 9.05 0.19
CA SER A 72 -6.13 8.17 1.29
C SER A 72 -5.57 6.75 1.16
N ILE A 73 -5.46 6.06 2.30
CA ILE A 73 -5.11 4.64 2.40
C ILE A 73 -6.11 3.98 3.35
N HIS A 74 -6.71 2.88 2.92
CA HIS A 74 -7.66 2.10 3.72
C HIS A 74 -7.21 0.65 3.80
N CYS A 75 -7.27 0.07 4.99
CA CYS A 75 -6.91 -1.33 5.22
C CYS A 75 -8.12 -2.11 5.71
N TYR A 76 -8.38 -3.25 5.07
CA TYR A 76 -9.52 -4.11 5.40
C TYR A 76 -9.02 -5.52 5.66
N LYS A 77 -9.47 -6.13 6.76
CA LYS A 77 -9.33 -7.58 6.94
C LYS A 77 -10.25 -8.29 5.96
N GLN A 78 -9.71 -9.23 5.19
CA GLN A 78 -10.51 -10.04 4.30
C GLN A 78 -11.18 -11.17 5.08
N LYS A 79 -12.51 -11.25 5.00
CA LYS A 79 -13.26 -12.39 5.54
C LYS A 79 -13.11 -13.57 4.57
N ILE A 80 -12.99 -14.77 5.14
CA ILE A 80 -13.00 -16.05 4.42
C ILE A 80 -14.43 -16.38 4.03
#